data_AF-A0A7S3S5S2-F1
#
_entry.id   AF-A0A7S3S5S2-F1
#
_cell.length_a   1.000
_cell.length_b   1.000
_cell.length_c   1.000
_cell.angle_alpha   90.00
_cell.angle_beta   90.00
_cell.angle_gamma   90.00
#
_symmetry.space_group_name_H-M   'P 1'
#
loop_
_entity.id
_entity.type
_entity.pdbx_description
1 polymer ?
#
loop_
_entity_poly.entity_id
_entity_poly.type
_entity_poly.pdbx_seq_one_letter_code
_entity_poly.pdbx_strand_id
1 'polypeptide(L)'
;QEVVHIENAENYLNYTRGRKEVAAKYRALGEKQDWLDVKTGHVSMKGVWRHPEEPVDHSINEYWFWHGTSKEGAEGITDADFDMGRAGSAAGSMLGAGLYFAESCMKADEYTKADERDWCPLLLCRVVL
;
A
#
# COMPACT_ATOMS: atom_id res chain seq x y z
N GLN A 1 12.50 -15.49 7.73
CA GLN A 1 11.88 -14.44 6.91
C GLN A 1 11.79 -14.95 5.49
N GLU A 2 10.62 -14.85 4.88
CA GLU A 2 10.39 -15.10 3.46
C GLU A 2 9.94 -13.79 2.84
N VAL A 3 10.43 -13.47 1.65
CA VAL A 3 10.03 -12.26 0.90
C VAL A 3 9.57 -12.72 -0.47
N VAL A 4 8.30 -12.46 -0.76
CA VAL A 4 7.67 -12.83 -2.03
C VAL A 4 7.29 -11.55 -2.77
N HIS A 5 7.60 -11.50 -4.06
CA HIS A 5 7.13 -10.45 -4.93
C HIS A 5 5.77 -10.86 -5.50
N ILE A 6 4.80 -9.97 -5.39
CA ILE A 6 3.44 -10.22 -5.88
C ILE A 6 3.30 -9.61 -7.26
N GLU A 7 3.01 -10.47 -8.24
CA GLU A 7 2.80 -10.10 -9.64
C GLU A 7 1.35 -10.40 -10.03
N ASN A 8 0.48 -9.41 -9.84
CA ASN A 8 -0.93 -9.48 -10.22
C ASN A 8 -1.21 -8.43 -11.30
N ALA A 9 -1.40 -8.89 -12.54
CA ALA A 9 -1.57 -8.02 -13.70
C ALA A 9 -2.85 -7.18 -13.63
N GLU A 10 -3.95 -7.74 -13.11
CA GLU A 10 -5.22 -7.04 -13.00
C GLU A 10 -5.12 -5.89 -11.98
N ASN A 11 -4.57 -6.16 -10.79
CA ASN A 11 -4.34 -5.13 -9.77
C ASN A 11 -3.41 -4.04 -10.27
N TYR A 12 -2.33 -4.43 -10.95
CA TYR A 12 -1.38 -3.47 -11.50
C TYR A 12 -2.05 -2.57 -12.55
N LEU A 13 -2.91 -3.10 -13.43
CA LEU A 13 -3.66 -2.30 -14.40
C LEU A 13 -4.68 -1.36 -13.72
N ASN A 14 -5.41 -1.86 -12.73
CA ASN A 14 -6.37 -1.06 -11.95
C ASN A 14 -5.67 0.09 -11.20
N TYR A 15 -4.57 -0.22 -10.51
CA TYR A 15 -3.70 0.73 -9.85
C TYR A 15 -3.17 1.79 -10.84
N THR A 16 -2.63 1.35 -11.97
CA THR A 16 -2.07 2.25 -13.00
C THR A 16 -3.12 3.19 -13.57
N ARG A 17 -4.36 2.72 -13.74
CA ARG A 17 -5.49 3.56 -14.17
C ARG A 17 -5.80 4.63 -13.12
N GLY A 18 -6.01 4.24 -11.86
CA GLY A 18 -6.27 5.18 -10.77
C GLY A 18 -5.14 6.19 -10.57
N ARG A 19 -3.89 5.72 -10.64
CA ARG A 19 -2.68 6.55 -10.58
C ARG A 19 -2.68 7.64 -11.66
N LYS A 20 -3.01 7.30 -12.91
CA LYS A 20 -3.10 8.27 -14.03
C LYS A 20 -4.22 9.29 -13.82
N GLU A 21 -5.37 8.86 -13.30
CA GLU A 21 -6.50 9.75 -13.00
C GLU A 21 -6.14 10.77 -11.92
N VAL A 22 -5.51 10.32 -10.83
CA VAL A 22 -5.06 11.20 -9.74
C VAL A 22 -3.96 12.15 -10.23
N ALA A 23 -3.00 11.66 -11.00
CA ALA A 23 -1.96 12.50 -11.58
C ALA A 23 -2.52 13.60 -12.49
N ALA A 24 -3.52 13.29 -13.31
CA ALA A 24 -4.18 14.27 -14.15
C ALA A 24 -4.89 15.35 -13.32
N LYS A 25 -5.57 14.96 -12.22
CA LYS A 25 -6.22 15.89 -11.29
C LYS A 25 -5.21 16.83 -10.64
N TYR A 26 -4.08 16.33 -10.12
CA TYR A 26 -3.07 17.18 -9.50
C TYR A 26 -2.40 18.14 -10.48
N ARG A 27 -2.11 17.69 -11.70
CA ARG A 27 -1.58 18.59 -12.74
C ARG A 27 -2.56 19.72 -13.08
N ALA A 28 -3.86 19.43 -13.10
CA ALA A 28 -4.88 20.43 -13.36
C ALA A 28 -5.03 21.45 -12.23
N LEU A 29 -4.73 21.08 -10.98
CA LEU A 29 -4.75 22.00 -9.84
C LEU A 29 -3.63 23.05 -9.90
N GLY A 30 -2.50 22.76 -10.56
CA GLY A 30 -1.44 23.74 -10.86
C GLY A 30 -0.68 24.31 -9.66
N GLU A 31 -1.11 24.04 -8.43
CA GLU A 31 -0.51 24.52 -7.19
C GLU A 31 0.39 23.47 -6.55
N LYS A 32 1.47 23.94 -5.90
CA LYS A 32 2.35 23.09 -5.10
C LYS A 32 1.61 22.68 -3.84
N GLN A 33 1.27 21.40 -3.75
CA GLN A 33 0.61 20.84 -2.57
C GLN A 33 1.62 20.69 -1.43
N ASP A 34 1.20 21.09 -0.23
CA ASP A 34 1.94 20.84 1.00
C ASP A 34 1.50 19.49 1.56
N TRP A 35 2.27 18.45 1.21
CA TRP A 35 1.98 17.07 1.59
C TRP A 35 2.46 16.77 3.01
N LEU A 36 1.89 15.72 3.60
CA LEU A 36 2.42 15.16 4.83
C LEU A 36 3.87 14.72 4.64
N ASP A 37 4.69 14.88 5.68
CA ASP A 37 6.06 14.38 5.71
C ASP A 37 6.06 12.85 5.88
N VAL A 38 5.93 12.13 4.77
CA VAL A 38 5.86 10.66 4.77
C VAL A 38 7.26 10.07 4.89
N LYS A 39 7.51 9.36 5.99
CA LYS A 39 8.78 8.75 6.39
C LYS A 39 9.33 7.76 5.37
N THR A 40 8.46 7.01 4.71
CA THR A 40 8.88 6.07 3.66
C THR A 40 9.35 6.78 2.39
N GLY A 41 9.10 8.08 2.24
CA GLY A 41 9.70 8.92 1.20
C GLY A 41 11.19 9.22 1.43
N HIS A 42 11.70 9.05 2.65
CA HIS A 42 13.08 9.34 3.02
C HIS A 42 14.01 8.12 3.01
N VAL A 43 13.48 6.92 2.75
CA VAL A 43 14.26 5.68 2.76
C VAL A 43 14.63 5.24 1.35
N SER A 44 15.79 4.61 1.21
CA SER A 44 16.20 4.05 -0.08
C SER A 44 15.34 2.84 -0.43
N MET A 45 14.67 2.89 -1.57
CA MET A 45 13.88 1.77 -2.11
C MET A 45 14.71 0.84 -3.01
N LYS A 46 16.04 0.95 -2.98
CA LYS A 46 16.94 0.10 -3.77
C LYS A 46 16.72 -1.37 -3.39
N GLY A 47 16.41 -2.20 -4.39
CA GLY A 47 16.11 -3.63 -4.19
C GLY A 47 14.64 -3.95 -3.90
N VAL A 48 13.80 -2.94 -3.63
CA VAL A 48 12.34 -3.11 -3.54
C VAL A 48 11.69 -2.89 -4.92
N TRP A 49 12.21 -1.96 -5.72
CA TRP A 49 11.74 -1.74 -7.08
C TRP A 49 12.13 -2.86 -8.05
N ARG A 50 11.13 -3.42 -8.73
CA ARG A 50 11.31 -4.23 -9.95
C ARG A 50 10.98 -3.49 -11.24
N HIS A 51 10.34 -2.32 -11.16
CA HIS A 51 10.02 -1.48 -12.31
C HIS A 51 10.83 -0.17 -12.24
N PRO A 52 12.11 -0.17 -12.64
CA PRO A 52 12.95 1.03 -12.58
C PRO A 52 12.41 2.16 -13.46
N GLU A 53 11.69 1.82 -14.52
CA GLU A 53 11.05 2.77 -15.44
C GLU A 53 9.75 3.39 -14.89
N GLU A 54 9.21 2.84 -13.79
CA GLU A 54 7.99 3.35 -13.17
C GLU A 54 8.16 3.50 -11.65
N PRO A 55 9.00 4.46 -11.22
CA PRO A 55 9.19 4.76 -9.80
C PRO A 55 7.91 5.28 -9.15
N VAL A 56 7.88 5.28 -7.82
CA VAL A 56 6.89 6.09 -7.07
C VAL A 56 7.05 7.55 -7.42
N ASP A 57 5.93 8.25 -7.58
CA ASP A 57 5.88 9.65 -7.96
C ASP A 57 5.37 10.52 -6.80
N HIS A 58 6.30 11.10 -6.04
CA HIS A 58 5.94 11.97 -4.92
C HIS A 58 5.21 13.26 -5.34
N SER A 59 5.22 13.64 -6.63
CA SER A 59 4.45 14.80 -7.10
C SER A 59 2.93 14.56 -7.06
N ILE A 60 2.52 13.30 -6.95
CA ILE A 60 1.12 12.88 -6.85
C ILE A 60 0.79 12.23 -5.51
N ASN A 61 1.57 12.49 -4.46
CA ASN A 61 1.37 11.91 -3.13
C ASN A 61 1.51 10.37 -3.09
N GLU A 62 2.37 9.80 -3.96
CA GLU A 62 2.60 8.36 -4.05
C GLU A 62 3.80 7.92 -3.20
N TYR A 63 3.59 6.91 -2.35
CA TYR A 63 4.61 6.36 -1.45
C TYR A 63 4.44 4.86 -1.24
N TRP A 64 5.42 4.25 -0.57
CA TRP A 64 5.32 2.89 -0.07
C TRP A 64 4.75 2.87 1.34
N PHE A 65 3.83 1.96 1.61
CA PHE A 65 3.28 1.76 2.95
C PHE A 65 3.10 0.29 3.28
N TRP A 66 3.13 -0.02 4.57
CA TRP A 66 2.87 -1.34 5.11
C TRP A 66 1.38 -1.55 5.38
N HIS A 67 0.90 -2.75 5.10
CA HIS A 67 -0.41 -3.24 5.51
C HIS A 67 -0.24 -4.59 6.21
N GLY A 68 -0.59 -4.63 7.50
CA GLY A 68 -0.63 -5.87 8.27
C GLY A 68 -2.01 -6.48 8.23
N THR A 69 -2.07 -7.81 8.08
CA THR A 69 -3.34 -8.56 7.97
C THR A 69 -3.15 -10.01 8.43
N SER A 70 -4.19 -10.85 8.34
CA SER A 70 -4.05 -12.30 8.55
C SER A 70 -3.48 -12.99 7.31
N LYS A 71 -3.08 -14.25 7.44
CA LYS A 71 -2.64 -15.07 6.28
C LYS A 71 -3.70 -15.10 5.17
N GLU A 72 -4.95 -15.36 5.53
CA GLU A 72 -6.06 -15.42 4.57
C GLU A 72 -6.34 -14.05 3.95
N GLY A 73 -6.14 -12.97 4.72
CA GLY A 73 -6.23 -11.60 4.22
C GLY A 73 -5.12 -11.30 3.20
N ALA A 74 -3.88 -11.67 3.49
CA ALA A 74 -2.75 -11.49 2.59
C ALA A 74 -2.93 -12.32 1.30
N GLU A 75 -3.35 -13.57 1.40
CA GLU A 75 -3.65 -14.43 0.24
C GLU A 75 -4.78 -13.83 -0.61
N GLY A 76 -5.88 -13.41 0.00
CA GLY A 76 -7.00 -12.79 -0.72
C GLY A 76 -6.62 -11.48 -1.43
N ILE A 77 -5.86 -10.60 -0.76
CA ILE A 77 -5.42 -9.32 -1.33
C ILE A 77 -4.45 -9.54 -2.50
N THR A 78 -3.55 -10.53 -2.37
CA THR A 78 -2.52 -10.77 -3.38
C THR A 78 -3.04 -11.53 -4.60
N ASP A 79 -4.05 -12.38 -4.43
CA ASP A 79 -4.72 -13.13 -5.51
C ASP A 79 -5.78 -12.29 -6.26
N ALA A 80 -6.62 -11.56 -5.53
CA ALA A 80 -7.68 -10.72 -6.09
C ALA A 80 -7.30 -9.25 -5.99
N ASP A 81 -7.77 -8.49 -4.99
CA ASP A 81 -7.40 -7.10 -4.66
C ASP A 81 -7.88 -6.81 -3.23
N PHE A 82 -7.70 -5.58 -2.74
CA PHE A 82 -8.34 -5.13 -1.51
C PHE A 82 -9.86 -5.10 -1.64
N ASP A 83 -10.54 -5.93 -0.84
CA ASP A 83 -12.00 -5.97 -0.77
C ASP A 83 -12.57 -4.80 0.07
N MET A 84 -13.10 -3.78 -0.60
CA MET A 84 -13.73 -2.63 0.06
C MET A 84 -14.97 -3.02 0.87
N GLY A 85 -15.63 -4.15 0.59
CA GLY A 85 -16.72 -4.67 1.42
C GLY A 85 -16.25 -5.12 2.82
N ARG A 86 -14.93 -5.35 2.99
CA ARG A 86 -14.30 -5.66 4.27
C ARG A 86 -13.68 -4.44 4.94
N ALA A 87 -13.72 -3.26 4.30
CA ALA A 87 -13.19 -2.04 4.88
C ALA A 87 -13.89 -1.71 6.21
N GLY A 88 -13.13 -1.50 7.28
CA GLY A 88 -13.66 -1.25 8.62
C GLY A 88 -14.19 -2.49 9.38
N SER A 89 -14.06 -3.69 8.83
CA SER A 89 -14.40 -4.95 9.53
C SER A 89 -13.31 -5.46 10.48
N ALA A 90 -12.09 -4.94 10.33
CA ALA A 90 -10.93 -5.29 11.15
C ALA A 90 -10.58 -4.18 12.15
N ALA A 91 -9.56 -4.41 12.98
CA ALA A 91 -9.01 -3.40 13.87
C ALA A 91 -8.60 -2.13 13.09
N GLY A 92 -8.80 -0.95 13.69
CA GLY A 92 -8.38 0.32 13.10
C GLY A 92 -9.49 1.16 12.45
N SER A 93 -10.77 0.81 12.57
CA SER A 93 -11.92 1.56 12.00
C SER A 93 -12.18 2.96 12.60
N MET A 94 -11.26 3.49 13.40
CA MET A 94 -11.40 4.76 14.11
C MET A 94 -11.52 5.97 13.16
N LEU A 95 -11.03 5.86 11.93
CA LEU A 95 -11.07 6.94 10.91
C LEU A 95 -12.11 6.67 9.81
N GLY A 96 -13.00 5.69 10.01
CA GLY A 96 -14.06 5.31 9.07
C GLY A 96 -13.80 4.00 8.33
N ALA A 97 -14.69 3.66 7.39
CA ALA A 97 -14.54 2.49 6.55
C ALA A 97 -13.56 2.77 5.41
N GLY A 98 -12.36 2.21 5.49
CA GLY A 98 -11.32 2.37 4.49
C GLY A 98 -10.22 1.31 4.61
N LEU A 99 -9.23 1.44 3.72
CA LEU A 99 -7.99 0.69 3.77
C LEU A 99 -6.98 1.44 4.63
N TYR A 100 -6.32 0.72 5.53
CA TYR A 100 -5.40 1.30 6.50
C TYR A 100 -3.97 0.87 6.21
N PHE A 101 -3.07 1.84 6.23
CA PHE A 101 -1.68 1.69 5.85
C PHE A 101 -0.80 2.39 6.88
N ALA A 102 0.43 1.90 7.09
CA ALA A 102 1.37 2.45 8.05
C ALA A 102 2.76 2.66 7.45
N GLU A 103 3.42 3.74 7.84
CA GLU A 103 4.80 4.04 7.41
C GLU A 103 5.83 3.11 8.05
N SER A 104 5.46 2.49 9.17
CA SER A 104 6.31 1.61 9.96
C SER A 104 5.78 0.18 9.93
N CYS A 105 6.66 -0.78 9.64
CA CYS A 105 6.35 -2.19 9.75
C CYS A 105 5.97 -2.60 11.18
N MET A 106 6.57 -1.98 12.21
CA MET A 106 6.22 -2.23 13.61
C MET A 106 4.77 -1.83 13.91
N LYS A 107 4.30 -0.74 13.29
CA LYS A 107 2.91 -0.32 13.47
C LYS A 107 1.95 -1.23 12.70
N ALA A 108 2.33 -1.65 11.49
CA ALA A 108 1.55 -2.60 10.71
C ALA A 108 1.44 -3.97 11.40
N ASP A 109 2.51 -4.41 12.08
CA ASP A 109 2.58 -5.69 12.80
C ASP A 109 1.48 -5.85 13.86
N GLU A 110 1.10 -4.75 14.54
CA GLU A 110 0.00 -4.73 15.52
C GLU A 110 -1.37 -5.17 14.93
N TYR A 111 -1.52 -5.14 13.61
CA TYR A 111 -2.75 -5.53 12.90
C TYR A 111 -2.69 -6.94 12.29
N THR A 112 -1.57 -7.64 12.48
CA THR A 112 -1.40 -8.99 11.95
C THR A 112 -2.00 -10.06 12.86
N LYS A 113 -2.21 -11.25 12.30
CA LYS A 113 -2.51 -12.46 13.06
C LYS A 113 -1.55 -13.55 12.63
N ALA A 114 -0.82 -14.11 13.59
CA ALA A 114 0.12 -15.20 13.35
C ALA A 114 -0.59 -16.41 12.72
N ASP A 115 0.04 -16.99 11.70
CA ASP A 115 -0.42 -18.23 11.05
C ASP A 115 0.04 -19.48 11.85
N GLU A 116 -0.25 -20.68 11.32
CA GLU A 116 0.15 -21.96 11.94
C GLU A 116 1.67 -22.15 12.10
N ARG A 117 2.48 -21.34 11.39
CA ARG A 117 3.94 -21.32 11.47
C ARG A 117 4.46 -20.22 12.41
N ASP A 118 3.55 -19.54 13.11
CA ASP A 118 3.82 -18.35 13.93
C ASP A 118 4.33 -17.15 13.10
N TRP A 119 3.89 -17.05 11.84
CA TRP A 119 4.31 -15.96 10.94
C TRP A 119 3.21 -14.90 10.82
N CYS A 120 3.63 -13.63 10.90
CA CYS A 120 2.78 -12.46 10.74
C CYS A 120 3.00 -11.83 9.35
N PRO A 121 2.04 -11.94 8.42
CA PRO A 121 2.23 -11.43 7.06
C PRO A 121 2.10 -9.90 7.02
N LEU A 122 3.06 -9.27 6.35
CA LEU A 122 3.07 -7.84 6.06
C LEU A 122 3.14 -7.64 4.55
N LEU A 123 2.23 -6.82 4.01
CA LEU A 123 2.25 -6.38 2.62
C LEU A 123 2.93 -5.02 2.53
N LEU A 124 3.82 -4.85 1.55
CA LEU A 124 4.38 -3.54 1.19
C LEU A 124 3.73 -3.08 -0.11
N CYS A 125 2.95 -2.01 -0.04
CA CYS A 125 2.08 -1.55 -1.13
C CYS A 125 2.52 -0.17 -1.63
N ARG A 126 2.41 0.08 -2.94
CA ARG A 126 2.42 1.44 -3.49
C ARG A 126 1.05 2.04 -3.28
N VAL A 127 1.00 3.21 -2.64
CA VAL A 127 -0.26 3.90 -2.29
C VAL A 127 -0.17 5.34 -2.77
N VAL A 128 -1.26 5.81 -3.38
CA VAL A 128 -1.49 7.22 -3.68
C VAL A 128 -2.43 7.74 -2.60
N LEU A 129 -1.93 8.64 -1.74
CA LEU A 129 -2.65 9.18 -0.57
C LEU A 129 -3.63 10.31 -0.94
#